data_AF-A0A3C0KGB3-F1
#
_entry.id   AF-A0A3C0KGB3-F1
#
_cell.length_a   1.000
_cell.length_b   1.000
_cell.length_c   1.000
_cell.angle_alpha   90.00
_cell.angle_beta   90.00
_cell.angle_gamma   90.00
#
_symmetry.space_group_name_H-M   'P 1'
#
loop_
_entity.id
_entity.type
_entity.pdbx_description
1 polymer ?
#
loop_
_entity_poly.entity_id
_entity_poly.type
_entity_poly.pdbx_seq_one_letter_code
_entity_poly.pdbx_strand_id
1 'polypeptide(L)'
;EIGAALGGVENRISLAGHTDAAPYGNSDRGYSNWELSADRANASRRELVSAGMPDAKLGRVVGLAASDLLEPDNPRAPANRRITITVLTREAEERLMGKGIPAVTSTQLLEEKQENPVSRR
;
A
#
# COMPACT_ATOMS: atom_id res chain seq x y z
N GLU A 1 16.54 15.03 3.94
CA GLU A 1 15.62 15.91 4.71
C GLU A 1 14.30 15.24 5.10
N ILE A 2 13.60 14.52 4.19
CA ILE A 2 12.28 13.91 4.49
C ILE A 2 12.31 12.90 5.66
N GLY A 3 13.34 12.05 5.76
CA GLY A 3 13.44 11.05 6.84
C GLY A 3 13.41 11.66 8.24
N ALA A 4 14.15 12.76 8.45
CA ALA A 4 14.15 13.52 9.69
C ALA A 4 12.80 14.20 9.97
N ALA A 5 12.15 14.75 8.95
CA ALA A 5 10.82 15.37 9.08
C ALA A 5 9.75 14.35 9.50
N LEU A 6 9.80 13.13 8.97
CA LEU A 6 8.94 12.03 9.40
C LEU A 6 9.24 11.57 10.84
N GLY A 7 10.42 11.88 11.37
CA GLY A 7 10.79 11.66 12.77
C GLY A 7 9.89 12.38 13.76
N GLY A 8 9.36 13.56 13.42
CA GLY A 8 8.56 14.41 14.31
C GLY A 8 7.08 14.03 14.48
N VAL A 9 6.54 13.12 13.66
CA VAL A 9 5.12 12.74 13.68
C VAL A 9 4.97 11.34 14.28
N GLU A 10 4.16 11.12 15.31
CA GLU A 10 4.08 9.80 15.98
C GLU A 10 3.58 8.66 15.06
N ASN A 11 2.78 9.02 14.07
CA ASN A 11 2.15 8.09 13.13
C ASN A 11 3.14 7.24 12.34
N ARG A 12 2.78 5.98 12.11
CA ARG A 12 3.51 5.10 11.19
C ARG A 12 3.29 5.47 9.73
N ILE A 13 4.19 4.99 8.89
CA ILE A 13 4.13 5.17 7.44
C ILE A 13 3.91 3.85 6.69
N SER A 14 3.24 3.93 5.55
CA SER A 14 3.17 2.87 4.55
C SER A 14 3.94 3.30 3.31
N LEU A 15 4.76 2.41 2.76
CA LEU A 15 5.50 2.64 1.53
C LEU A 15 4.96 1.76 0.42
N ALA A 16 4.64 2.33 -0.73
CA ALA A 16 4.20 1.58 -1.90
C ALA A 16 5.06 1.94 -3.12
N GLY A 17 5.50 0.92 -3.85
CA GLY A 17 6.19 1.08 -5.12
C GLY A 17 5.24 0.81 -6.28
N HIS A 18 5.36 1.63 -7.33
CA HIS A 18 4.59 1.50 -8.55
C HIS A 18 5.53 1.52 -9.77
N THR A 19 5.17 0.75 -10.79
CA THR A 19 5.77 0.79 -12.12
C THR A 19 4.75 1.28 -13.13
N ASP A 20 5.19 1.55 -14.34
CA ASP A 20 4.28 1.67 -15.47
C ASP A 20 3.90 0.28 -16.02
N ALA A 21 3.06 0.25 -17.05
CA ALA A 21 2.61 -0.97 -17.71
C ALA A 21 3.58 -1.52 -18.77
N ALA A 22 4.78 -0.95 -18.93
CA ALA A 22 5.79 -1.55 -19.79
C ALA A 22 6.28 -2.86 -19.12
N PRO A 23 6.31 -3.99 -19.84
CA PRO A 23 6.87 -5.22 -19.30
C PRO A 23 8.32 -4.99 -18.86
N TYR A 24 8.62 -5.29 -17.60
CA TYR A 24 9.98 -5.27 -17.09
C TYR A 24 10.57 -6.67 -17.05
N GLY A 25 11.79 -6.80 -17.58
CA GLY A 25 12.48 -8.08 -17.65
C GLY A 25 11.80 -9.07 -18.59
N ASN A 26 12.27 -10.32 -18.54
CA ASN A 26 11.56 -11.44 -19.13
C ASN A 26 10.66 -12.02 -18.03
N SER A 27 9.38 -11.68 -18.04
CA SER A 27 8.40 -12.14 -17.04
C SER A 27 8.43 -13.66 -16.83
N ASP A 28 8.78 -14.44 -17.86
CA ASP A 28 8.92 -15.90 -17.82
C ASP A 28 10.08 -16.40 -16.94
N ARG A 29 11.02 -15.53 -16.56
CA ARG A 29 12.18 -15.83 -15.70
C ARG A 29 11.96 -15.42 -14.24
N GLY A 30 10.76 -14.99 -13.88
CA GLY A 30 10.32 -14.80 -12.49
C GLY A 30 10.58 -13.42 -11.88
N TYR A 31 11.36 -12.54 -12.52
CA TYR A 31 11.48 -11.14 -12.08
C TYR A 31 10.69 -10.23 -13.02
N SER A 32 9.74 -9.50 -12.46
CA SER A 32 8.76 -8.71 -13.17
C SER A 32 8.58 -7.34 -12.51
N ASN A 33 7.56 -6.60 -12.97
CA ASN A 33 7.15 -5.36 -12.32
C ASN A 33 6.73 -5.54 -10.86
N TRP A 34 6.28 -6.73 -10.46
CA TRP A 34 5.96 -7.03 -9.07
C TRP A 34 7.19 -6.91 -8.18
N GLU A 35 8.25 -7.66 -8.49
CA GLU A 35 9.50 -7.66 -7.74
C GLU A 35 10.16 -6.28 -7.80
N LEU A 36 10.21 -5.66 -8.98
CA LEU A 36 10.78 -4.32 -9.15
C LEU A 36 10.10 -3.28 -8.26
N SER A 37 8.77 -3.29 -8.21
CA SER A 37 8.01 -2.33 -7.41
C SER A 37 8.27 -2.49 -5.91
N ALA A 38 8.31 -3.73 -5.41
CA ALA A 38 8.60 -4.04 -4.01
C ALA A 38 10.06 -3.70 -3.64
N ASP A 39 11.01 -3.99 -4.53
CA ASP A 39 12.44 -3.69 -4.32
C ASP A 39 12.69 -2.20 -4.26
N ARG A 40 12.06 -1.42 -5.15
CA ARG A 40 12.17 0.05 -5.12
C ARG A 40 11.57 0.63 -3.83
N ALA A 41 10.43 0.12 -3.37
CA ALA A 41 9.83 0.55 -2.11
C ALA A 41 10.74 0.22 -0.90
N ASN A 42 11.38 -0.96 -0.89
CA ASN A 42 12.35 -1.33 0.13
C ASN A 42 13.65 -0.53 0.05
N ALA A 43 14.10 -0.16 -1.16
CA ALA A 43 15.22 0.76 -1.33
C ALA A 43 14.90 2.12 -0.70
N SER A 44 13.73 2.69 -0.99
CA SER A 44 13.28 3.93 -0.35
C SER A 44 13.19 3.82 1.17
N ARG A 45 12.72 2.68 1.72
CA ARG A 45 12.75 2.45 3.18
C ARG A 45 14.17 2.58 3.73
N ARG A 46 15.16 1.92 3.12
CA ARG A 46 16.57 1.98 3.56
C ARG A 46 17.12 3.40 3.52
N GLU A 47 16.79 4.16 2.49
CA GLU A 47 17.20 5.57 2.38
C GLU A 47 16.55 6.44 3.48
N LEU A 48 15.26 6.25 3.75
CA LEU A 48 14.57 6.99 4.82
C LEU A 48 15.17 6.69 6.20
N VAL A 49 15.48 5.42 6.48
CA VAL A 49 16.13 5.01 7.73
C VAL A 49 17.53 5.60 7.84
N SER A 50 18.31 5.54 6.76
CA SER A 50 19.66 6.14 6.71
C SER A 50 19.60 7.67 6.89
N ALA A 51 18.49 8.30 6.49
CA ALA A 51 18.22 9.72 6.70
C ALA A 51 17.60 10.06 8.08
N GLY A 52 17.58 9.12 9.03
CA GLY A 52 17.19 9.36 10.43
C GLY A 52 15.75 8.98 10.79
N MET A 53 15.00 8.33 9.90
CA MET A 53 13.69 7.78 10.25
C MET A 53 13.87 6.51 11.11
N PRO A 54 13.26 6.41 12.30
CA PRO A 54 13.26 5.17 13.07
C PRO A 54 12.62 4.02 12.27
N ASP A 55 13.28 2.87 12.17
CA ASP A 55 12.77 1.72 11.40
C ASP A 55 11.40 1.24 11.91
N ALA A 56 11.15 1.35 13.23
CA ALA A 56 9.88 1.02 13.86
C ALA A 56 8.68 1.85 13.37
N LYS A 57 8.91 2.99 12.70
CA LYS A 57 7.84 3.79 12.06
C LYS A 57 7.29 3.15 10.80
N LEU A 58 7.95 2.16 10.23
CA LEU A 58 7.42 1.44 9.09
C LEU A 58 6.24 0.57 9.53
N GLY A 59 5.07 0.86 8.97
CA GLY A 59 3.89 0.01 9.08
C GLY A 59 3.94 -1.15 8.11
N ARG A 60 4.20 -0.87 6.81
CA ARG A 60 4.36 -1.90 5.77
C ARG A 60 5.05 -1.37 4.51
N VAL A 61 5.48 -2.32 3.68
CA VAL A 61 5.97 -2.09 2.32
C VAL A 61 5.09 -2.88 1.35
N VAL A 62 4.72 -2.27 0.23
CA VAL A 62 3.85 -2.86 -0.79
C VAL A 62 4.46 -2.69 -2.18
N GLY A 63 4.49 -3.76 -2.96
CA GLY A 63 4.76 -3.69 -4.41
C GLY A 63 3.44 -3.78 -5.17
N LEU A 64 3.15 -2.79 -6.01
CA LEU A 64 1.89 -2.71 -6.77
C LEU A 64 2.06 -2.90 -8.28
N ALA A 65 3.29 -3.08 -8.78
CA ALA A 65 3.57 -3.18 -10.21
C ALA A 65 2.80 -2.07 -10.99
N ALA A 66 2.07 -2.47 -12.03
CA ALA A 66 1.22 -1.61 -12.85
C ALA A 66 -0.27 -1.68 -12.45
N SER A 67 -0.62 -2.22 -11.28
CA SER A 67 -2.03 -2.41 -10.89
C SER A 67 -2.74 -1.12 -10.43
N ASP A 68 -1.97 -0.07 -10.12
CA ASP A 68 -2.46 1.23 -9.65
C ASP A 68 -1.72 2.38 -10.36
N LEU A 69 -2.18 2.70 -11.56
CA LEU A 69 -1.63 3.72 -12.45
C LEU A 69 -2.13 5.11 -12.05
N LEU A 70 -1.22 6.08 -11.98
CA LEU A 70 -1.57 7.49 -11.77
C LEU A 70 -2.24 8.10 -13.01
N GLU A 71 -1.80 7.68 -14.20
CA GLU A 71 -2.38 8.03 -15.49
C GLU A 71 -2.91 6.77 -16.17
N PRO A 72 -4.16 6.34 -15.88
CA PRO A 72 -4.75 5.14 -16.50
C PRO A 72 -4.90 5.26 -18.02
N ASP A 73 -5.15 6.48 -18.52
CA ASP A 73 -5.29 6.76 -19.95
C ASP A 73 -3.94 6.72 -20.69
N ASN A 74 -2.82 6.78 -19.95
CA ASN A 74 -1.48 6.62 -20.49
C ASN A 74 -0.66 5.62 -19.65
N PRO A 75 -0.91 4.30 -19.79
CA PRO A 75 -0.35 3.29 -18.90
C PRO A 75 1.19 3.21 -18.88
N ARG A 76 1.85 3.70 -19.93
CA ARG A 76 3.32 3.74 -20.06
C ARG A 76 3.92 5.09 -19.67
N ALA A 77 3.12 6.01 -19.14
CA ALA A 77 3.59 7.32 -18.70
C ALA A 77 4.69 7.19 -17.62
N PRO A 78 5.77 7.99 -17.69
CA PRO A 78 6.79 8.05 -16.64
C PRO A 78 6.24 8.32 -15.25
N ALA A 79 5.16 9.09 -15.15
CA ALA A 79 4.51 9.46 -13.88
C ALA A 79 3.98 8.23 -13.11
N ASN A 80 3.69 7.11 -13.79
CA ASN A 80 3.27 5.88 -13.14
C ASN A 80 4.39 5.23 -12.32
N ARG A 81 5.67 5.51 -12.63
CA ARG A 81 6.85 4.94 -11.94
C ARG A 81 7.19 5.67 -10.63
N ARG A 82 6.28 5.66 -9.64
CA ARG A 82 6.39 6.44 -8.40
C ARG A 82 6.61 5.61 -7.14
N ILE A 83 7.07 6.28 -6.07
CA ILE A 83 7.03 5.76 -4.70
C ILE A 83 6.02 6.60 -3.92
N THR A 84 5.06 5.94 -3.29
CA THR A 84 4.05 6.58 -2.45
C THR A 84 4.44 6.40 -0.99
N ILE A 85 4.54 7.50 -0.25
CA ILE A 85 4.74 7.51 1.20
C ILE A 85 3.43 8.00 1.82
N THR A 86 2.75 7.14 2.56
CA THR A 86 1.50 7.48 3.25
C THR A 86 1.74 7.55 4.75
N VAL A 87 1.50 8.70 5.36
CA VAL A 87 1.42 8.83 6.82
C VAL A 87 0.05 8.34 7.26
N LEU A 88 0.00 7.31 8.11
CA LEU A 88 -1.23 6.64 8.49
C LEU A 88 -1.94 7.41 9.60
N THR A 89 -3.26 7.55 9.52
CA THR A 89 -4.03 7.93 10.70
C THR A 89 -3.98 6.80 11.73
N ARG A 90 -4.31 7.09 12.99
CA ARG A 90 -4.35 6.08 14.04
C ARG A 90 -5.31 4.93 13.70
N GLU A 91 -6.48 5.25 13.16
CA GLU A 91 -7.48 4.26 12.75
C GLU A 91 -6.97 3.38 11.62
N ALA A 92 -6.24 3.98 10.66
CA ALA A 92 -5.62 3.23 9.57
C ALA A 92 -4.50 2.31 10.10
N GLU A 93 -3.68 2.79 11.03
CA GLU A 93 -2.65 1.98 11.69
C GLU A 93 -3.24 0.76 12.43
N GLU A 94 -4.30 0.99 13.23
CA GLU A 94 -4.97 -0.06 14.01
C GLU A 94 -5.61 -1.14 13.12
N ARG A 95 -6.27 -0.74 12.03
CA ARG A 95 -6.83 -1.68 11.04
C ARG A 95 -5.75 -2.56 10.40
N LEU A 96 -4.56 -2.00 10.16
CA LEU A 96 -3.46 -2.73 9.54
C LEU A 96 -2.74 -3.66 10.50
N MET A 97 -2.69 -3.33 11.78
CA MET A 97 -2.07 -4.19 12.80
C MET A 97 -3.02 -5.22 13.40
N GLY A 98 -4.27 -5.29 12.92
CA GLY A 98 -5.25 -6.25 13.39
C GLY A 98 -5.65 -6.07 14.86
N LYS A 99 -5.35 -4.93 15.49
CA LYS A 99 -5.70 -4.65 16.89
C LYS A 99 -7.14 -4.15 17.09
N GLY A 100 -7.91 -4.02 16.01
CA GLY A 100 -9.26 -3.45 16.03
C GLY A 100 -10.13 -3.89 14.87
N ILE A 101 -10.20 -5.19 14.59
CA ILE A 101 -11.39 -5.72 13.90
C ILE A 101 -12.43 -5.93 15.01
N PRO A 102 -13.51 -5.12 15.13
CA PRO A 102 -14.68 -5.63 15.81
C PRO A 102 -15.07 -6.86 15.01
N ALA A 103 -14.92 -8.05 15.63
CA ALA A 103 -15.33 -9.29 15.01
C ALA A 103 -16.77 -9.09 14.56
N VAL A 104 -16.99 -8.93 13.25
CA VAL A 104 -18.32 -9.01 12.67
C VAL A 104 -18.76 -10.43 12.99
N THR A 105 -19.52 -10.54 14.08
CA THR A 105 -19.92 -11.82 14.62
C THR A 105 -20.93 -12.36 13.63
N SER A 106 -20.90 -13.67 13.36
CA SER A 106 -21.77 -14.32 12.37
C SER A 106 -23.26 -13.94 12.50
N THR A 107 -23.69 -13.52 13.69
CA THR A 107 -25.00 -12.92 13.97
C THR A 107 -25.32 -11.69 13.10
N GLN A 108 -24.37 -10.77 12.92
CA GLN A 108 -24.56 -9.51 12.16
C GLN A 108 -24.67 -9.77 10.65
N LEU A 109 -23.98 -10.79 10.13
CA LEU A 109 -24.08 -11.20 8.71
C LEU A 109 -25.40 -11.90 8.39
N LEU A 110 -26.09 -12.45 9.40
CA LEU A 110 -27.39 -13.09 9.24
C LEU A 110 -28.54 -12.06 9.28
N GLU A 111 -28.40 -11.01 10.09
CA GLU A 111 -29.37 -9.90 10.16
C GLU A 111 -29.40 -9.08 8.86
N GLU A 112 -28.23 -8.73 8.31
CA GLU A 112 -28.13 -7.95 7.07
C GLU A 112 -28.71 -8.71 5.84
N LYS A 113 -28.68 -10.04 5.88
CA LYS A 113 -29.28 -10.90 4.83
C LYS A 113 -30.80 -11.06 4.98
N GLN A 114 -31.36 -10.85 6.18
CA GLN A 114 -32.80 -10.90 6.44
C GLN A 114 -33.49 -9.57 6.13
N GLU A 115 -32.82 -8.44 6.35
CA GLU A 115 -33.39 -7.10 6.11
C GLU A 115 -33.44 -6.69 4.63
N ASN A 116 -32.78 -7.44 3.74
CA ASN A 116 -32.83 -7.18 2.30
C ASN A 116 -33.61 -8.28 1.56
N PRO A 117 -34.95 -8.37 1.71
CA PRO A 117 -35.73 -9.23 0.84
C PRO A 117 -35.68 -8.60 -0.55
N VAL A 118 -35.05 -9.33 -1.48
CA VAL A 118 -35.08 -9.03 -2.92
C VAL A 118 -36.50 -8.65 -3.32
N SER A 119 -36.71 -7.36 -3.60
CA SER A 119 -37.95 -6.85 -4.16
C SER A 119 -38.14 -7.51 -5.52
N ARG A 120 -38.91 -8.60 -5.55
CA ARG A 120 -39.31 -9.27 -6.79
C ARG A 120 -40.27 -8.35 -7.54
N ARG A 121 -39.88 -7.98 -8.76
CA ARG A 121 -40.84 -7.66 -9.83
C ARG A 121 -41.68 -8.88 -10.16
#